data_AF-A0A8J3C9N5-F1
#
_entry.id   AF-A0A8J3C9N5-F1
#
_cell.length_a   1.000
_cell.length_b   1.000
_cell.length_c   1.000
_cell.angle_alpha   90.00
_cell.angle_beta   90.00
_cell.angle_gamma   90.00
#
_symmetry.space_group_name_H-M   'P 1'
#
loop_
_entity.id
_entity.type
_entity.pdbx_description
1 polymer ?
#
loop_
_entity_poly.entity_id
_entity_poly.type
_entity_poly.pdbx_seq_one_letter_code
_entity_poly.pdbx_strand_id
1 'polypeptide(L)'
;MRSRARLAGHAVHPMLIAFPLGLLVTAVIFDVLFYASARDSFAVVAAHTTAAGVIGGVVASFFGWVDWYAVPSRTRAKRVGLLHGLGNMAVLVLFAISWMLRLDQPTWQPPVLAFVLAVVGLVVATIAAWLGGELVERLGMGVDESANLNAPSSLARPSH
;
A
#
# COMPACT_ATOMS: atom_id res chain seq x y z
N MET A 1 3.87 -12.12 -16.18
CA MET A 1 2.57 -12.81 -15.95
C MET A 1 1.50 -11.76 -15.81
N ARG A 2 0.41 -11.89 -16.57
CA ARG A 2 -0.67 -10.88 -16.61
C ARG A 2 -1.52 -10.93 -15.34
N SER A 3 -1.73 -9.76 -14.71
CA SER A 3 -2.69 -9.56 -13.62
C SER A 3 -4.10 -10.00 -14.03
N ARG A 4 -4.87 -10.59 -13.09
CA ARG A 4 -6.26 -11.01 -13.31
C ARG A 4 -7.25 -9.88 -13.06
N ALA A 5 -6.92 -8.96 -12.15
CA ALA A 5 -7.71 -7.77 -11.90
C ALA A 5 -7.20 -6.60 -12.75
N ARG A 6 -7.76 -6.45 -13.96
CA ARG A 6 -7.39 -5.37 -14.90
C ARG A 6 -8.52 -4.39 -15.13
N LEU A 7 -8.15 -3.12 -15.28
CA LEU A 7 -9.02 -2.06 -15.78
C LEU A 7 -8.29 -1.37 -16.94
N ALA A 8 -8.94 -1.26 -18.10
CA ALA A 8 -8.36 -0.65 -19.30
C ALA A 8 -6.96 -1.18 -19.66
N GLY A 9 -6.74 -2.50 -19.52
CA GLY A 9 -5.48 -3.17 -19.85
C GLY A 9 -4.37 -3.12 -18.79
N HIS A 10 -4.59 -2.41 -17.68
CA HIS A 10 -3.61 -2.23 -16.62
C HIS A 10 -4.05 -2.93 -15.33
N ALA A 11 -3.08 -3.38 -14.53
CA ALA A 11 -3.37 -4.01 -13.23
C ALA A 11 -3.95 -2.99 -12.24
N VAL A 12 -5.05 -3.35 -11.57
CA VAL A 12 -5.76 -2.45 -10.65
C VAL A 12 -4.97 -2.21 -9.37
N HIS A 13 -4.31 -3.23 -8.83
CA HIS A 13 -3.59 -3.11 -7.56
C HIS A 13 -2.49 -2.01 -7.56
N PRO A 14 -1.59 -1.94 -8.56
CA PRO A 14 -0.62 -0.85 -8.67
C PRO A 14 -1.23 0.54 -8.85
N MET A 15 -2.42 0.66 -9.46
CA MET A 15 -3.11 1.95 -9.54
C MET A 15 -3.56 2.44 -8.16
N LEU A 16 -4.07 1.51 -7.35
CA LEU A 16 -4.65 1.84 -6.06
C LEU A 16 -3.60 2.15 -5.01
N ILE A 17 -2.46 1.45 -5.00
CA ILE A 17 -1.52 1.45 -3.87
C ILE A 17 -0.84 2.81 -3.61
N ALA A 18 -0.76 3.69 -4.62
CA ALA A 18 -0.17 5.02 -4.49
C ALA A 18 -0.88 5.87 -3.41
N PHE A 19 -2.21 5.77 -3.34
CA PHE A 19 -3.02 6.57 -2.42
C PHE A 19 -2.88 6.12 -0.95
N PRO A 20 -3.13 4.86 -0.57
CA PRO A 20 -3.02 4.44 0.82
C PRO A 20 -1.59 4.57 1.35
N LEU A 21 -0.56 4.22 0.57
CA LEU A 21 0.83 4.40 1.02
C LEU A 21 1.16 5.88 1.27
N GLY A 22 0.78 6.76 0.34
CA GLY A 22 0.98 8.21 0.51
C GLY A 22 0.25 8.76 1.75
N LEU A 23 -0.98 8.31 2.01
CA LEU A 23 -1.74 8.72 3.18
C LEU A 23 -1.13 8.24 4.51
N LEU A 24 -0.66 6.99 4.58
CA LEU A 24 -0.02 6.46 5.78
C LEU A 24 1.33 7.15 6.07
N VAL A 25 2.12 7.45 5.04
CA VAL A 25 3.34 8.27 5.17
C VAL A 25 3.00 9.66 5.68
N THR A 26 1.98 10.28 5.09
CA THR A 26 1.49 11.61 5.49
C THR A 26 1.07 11.62 6.95
N ALA A 27 0.36 10.59 7.42
CA ALA A 27 -0.05 10.49 8.82
C ALA A 27 1.13 10.56 9.80
N VAL A 28 2.21 9.82 9.52
CA VAL A 28 3.42 9.86 10.38
C VAL A 28 4.07 11.25 10.37
N ILE A 29 4.11 11.92 9.21
CA ILE A 29 4.63 13.30 9.13
C ILE A 29 3.81 14.24 10.02
N PHE A 30 2.48 14.14 9.96
CA PHE A 30 1.60 14.98 10.76
C PHE A 30 1.66 14.64 12.27
N ASP A 31 1.92 13.38 12.65
CA ASP A 31 2.22 13.06 14.04
C ASP A 31 3.51 13.75 14.52
N VAL A 32 4.57 13.74 13.71
CA VAL A 32 5.82 14.45 14.03
C VAL A 32 5.56 15.94 14.20
N LEU A 33 4.78 16.55 13.30
CA LEU A 33 4.41 17.96 13.40
C LEU A 33 3.59 18.26 14.66
N PHE A 34 2.67 17.37 15.04
CA PHE A 34 1.94 17.49 16.31
C PHE A 34 2.91 17.49 17.50
N TYR A 35 3.81 16.53 17.61
CA TYR A 35 4.78 16.47 18.71
C TYR A 35 5.75 17.66 18.71
N ALA A 36 6.07 18.22 17.55
CA ALA A 36 6.96 19.38 17.43
C ALA A 36 6.26 20.72 17.77
N SER A 37 4.95 20.84 17.54
CA SER A 37 4.25 22.14 17.64
C SER A 37 3.10 22.17 18.66
N ALA A 38 2.71 21.03 19.22
CA ALA A 38 1.52 20.86 20.06
C ALA A 38 0.23 21.42 19.44
N ARG A 39 0.10 21.36 18.11
CA ARG A 39 -1.09 21.85 17.39
C ARG A 39 -2.03 20.69 17.08
N ASP A 40 -3.19 20.67 17.73
CA ASP A 40 -4.20 19.63 17.57
C ASP A 40 -4.67 19.42 16.12
N SER A 41 -4.63 20.47 15.29
CA SER A 41 -4.95 20.35 13.86
C SER A 41 -4.10 19.29 13.15
N PHE A 42 -2.84 19.11 13.56
CA PHE A 42 -1.97 18.10 12.97
C PHE A 42 -2.35 16.68 13.41
N ALA A 43 -2.75 16.49 14.67
CA ALA A 43 -3.25 15.21 15.16
C ALA A 43 -4.54 14.79 14.44
N VAL A 44 -5.46 15.73 14.21
CA VAL A 44 -6.69 15.49 13.45
C VAL A 44 -6.38 15.04 12.03
N VAL A 45 -5.47 15.72 11.32
CA VAL A 45 -5.07 15.32 9.96
C VAL A 45 -4.41 13.95 9.95
N ALA A 46 -3.50 13.67 10.90
CA ALA A 46 -2.85 12.37 11.02
C ALA A 46 -3.86 11.23 11.21
N ALA A 47 -4.86 11.42 12.07
CA ALA A 47 -5.88 10.40 12.31
C ALA A 47 -6.75 10.11 11.08
N HIS A 48 -7.22 11.14 10.37
CA HIS A 48 -8.09 10.95 9.20
C HIS A 48 -7.32 10.37 8.00
N THR A 49 -6.08 10.81 7.80
CA THR A 49 -5.21 10.23 6.76
C THR A 49 -4.82 8.80 7.10
N THR A 50 -4.60 8.46 8.37
CA THR A 50 -4.42 7.07 8.80
C THR A 50 -5.65 6.21 8.46
N ALA A 51 -6.85 6.65 8.85
CA ALA A 51 -8.08 5.91 8.57
C ALA A 51 -8.28 5.68 7.06
N ALA A 52 -8.18 6.75 6.27
CA ALA A 52 -8.31 6.67 4.82
C ALA A 52 -7.23 5.78 4.18
N GLY A 53 -5.99 5.84 4.70
CA GLY A 53 -4.89 4.99 4.26
C GLY A 53 -5.12 3.51 4.57
N VAL A 54 -5.63 3.18 5.77
CA VAL A 54 -6.00 1.82 6.15
C VAL A 54 -7.14 1.30 5.27
N ILE A 55 -8.22 2.07 5.10
CA ILE A 55 -9.37 1.69 4.26
C ILE A 55 -8.92 1.45 2.82
N GLY A 56 -8.19 2.40 2.24
CA GLY A 56 -7.67 2.28 0.87
C GLY A 56 -6.70 1.10 0.73
N GLY A 57 -5.90 0.83 1.77
CA GLY A 57 -4.96 -0.29 1.80
C GLY A 57 -5.67 -1.65 1.86
N VAL A 58 -6.77 -1.76 2.62
CA VAL A 58 -7.63 -2.95 2.62
C VAL A 58 -8.21 -3.19 1.23
N VAL A 59 -8.75 -2.15 0.58
CA VAL A 59 -9.28 -2.25 -0.79
C VAL A 59 -8.19 -2.68 -1.77
N ALA A 60 -7.01 -2.06 -1.71
CA ALA A 60 -5.88 -2.43 -2.57
C ALA A 60 -5.41 -3.88 -2.32
N SER A 61 -5.40 -4.33 -1.06
CA SER A 61 -4.97 -5.68 -0.68
C SER A 61 -5.84 -6.77 -1.29
N PHE A 62 -7.15 -6.51 -1.45
CA PHE A 62 -8.06 -7.44 -2.11
C PHE A 62 -7.62 -7.74 -3.55
N PHE A 63 -7.37 -6.70 -4.35
CA PHE A 63 -6.89 -6.86 -5.73
C PHE A 63 -5.50 -7.49 -5.79
N GLY A 64 -4.60 -7.13 -4.87
CA GLY A 64 -3.27 -7.73 -4.77
C GLY A 64 -3.33 -9.23 -4.45
N TRP A 65 -4.25 -9.64 -3.58
CA TRP A 65 -4.48 -11.04 -3.24
C TRP A 65 -5.01 -11.86 -4.43
N VAL A 66 -5.95 -11.30 -5.19
CA VAL A 66 -6.48 -11.92 -6.42
C VAL A 66 -5.37 -12.18 -7.43
N ASP A 67 -4.49 -11.20 -7.64
CA ASP A 67 -3.35 -11.33 -8.55
C ASP A 67 -2.31 -12.32 -8.03
N TRP A 68 -1.98 -12.26 -6.74
CA TRP A 68 -1.07 -13.22 -6.12
C TRP A 68 -1.58 -14.65 -6.21
N TYR A 69 -2.88 -14.88 -6.02
CA TYR A 69 -3.48 -16.21 -6.10
C TYR A 69 -3.27 -16.85 -7.49
N ALA A 70 -3.32 -16.03 -8.55
CA ALA A 70 -3.09 -16.46 -9.93
C ALA A 70 -1.62 -16.83 -10.24
N VAL A 71 -0.67 -16.44 -9.41
CA VAL A 71 0.75 -16.77 -9.60
C VAL A 71 0.93 -18.30 -9.51
N PRO A 72 1.61 -18.94 -10.49
CA PRO A 72 1.93 -20.36 -10.44
C PRO A 72 2.69 -20.74 -9.18
N SER A 73 2.35 -21.91 -8.61
CA SER A 73 3.00 -22.43 -7.42
C SER A 73 4.49 -22.75 -7.67
N ARG A 74 5.28 -22.80 -6.59
CA ARG A 74 6.73 -23.10 -6.62
C ARG A 74 7.59 -22.13 -7.45
N THR A 75 7.09 -20.92 -7.72
CA THR A 75 7.88 -19.84 -8.35
C THR A 75 8.44 -18.87 -7.31
N ARG A 76 9.55 -18.20 -7.65
CA ARG A 76 10.11 -17.09 -6.84
C ARG A 76 9.07 -15.97 -6.65
N ALA A 77 8.31 -15.65 -7.69
CA ALA A 77 7.23 -14.66 -7.65
C ALA A 77 6.14 -15.01 -6.61
N LYS A 78 5.77 -16.29 -6.48
CA LYS A 78 4.79 -16.71 -5.46
C LYS A 78 5.30 -16.44 -4.04
N ARG A 79 6.57 -16.78 -3.77
CA ARG A 79 7.19 -16.60 -2.45
C ARG A 79 7.40 -15.11 -2.12
N VAL A 80 7.99 -14.34 -3.03
CA VAL A 80 8.21 -12.89 -2.82
C VAL A 80 6.87 -12.16 -2.69
N GLY A 81 5.87 -12.54 -3.49
CA GLY A 81 4.52 -11.99 -3.41
C GLY A 81 3.84 -12.26 -2.08
N LEU A 82 4.06 -13.45 -1.49
CA LEU A 82 3.54 -13.76 -0.16
C LEU A 82 4.22 -12.91 0.91
N LEU A 83 5.55 -12.76 0.87
CA LEU A 83 6.28 -11.92 1.83
C LEU A 83 5.87 -10.45 1.72
N HIS A 84 5.70 -9.94 0.50
CA HIS A 84 5.18 -8.60 0.24
C HIS A 84 3.77 -8.42 0.82
N GLY A 85 2.86 -9.38 0.56
CA GLY A 85 1.48 -9.34 1.06
C GLY A 85 1.41 -9.40 2.59
N LEU A 86 2.20 -10.27 3.23
CA LEU A 86 2.28 -10.36 4.70
C LEU A 86 2.87 -9.08 5.31
N GLY A 87 3.90 -8.51 4.69
CA GLY A 87 4.46 -7.22 5.10
C GLY A 87 3.41 -6.11 5.08
N ASN A 88 2.67 -5.97 3.98
CA ASN A 88 1.58 -4.99 3.89
C ASN A 88 0.44 -5.27 4.87
N MET A 89 0.09 -6.53 5.13
CA MET A 89 -0.89 -6.87 6.16
C MET A 89 -0.43 -6.38 7.54
N ALA A 90 0.85 -6.57 7.88
CA ALA A 90 1.41 -6.05 9.12
C ALA A 90 1.35 -4.51 9.16
N VAL A 91 1.66 -3.82 8.06
CA VAL A 91 1.49 -2.35 7.96
C VAL A 91 0.05 -1.94 8.28
N LEU A 92 -0.94 -2.57 7.63
CA LEU A 92 -2.35 -2.24 7.85
C LEU A 92 -2.78 -2.47 9.30
N VAL A 93 -2.35 -3.59 9.91
CA VAL A 93 -2.65 -3.89 11.31
C VAL A 93 -2.01 -2.85 12.25
N LEU A 94 -0.74 -2.50 12.04
CA LEU A 94 -0.03 -1.53 12.87
C LEU A 94 -0.70 -0.15 12.80
N PHE A 95 -1.05 0.32 11.61
CA PHE A 95 -1.75 1.60 11.44
C PHE A 95 -3.21 1.55 11.92
N ALA A 96 -3.91 0.43 11.77
CA ALA A 96 -5.26 0.26 12.32
C ALA A 96 -5.25 0.34 13.84
N ILE A 97 -4.31 -0.34 14.51
CA ILE A 97 -4.16 -0.27 15.97
C ILE A 97 -3.74 1.15 16.38
N SER A 98 -2.78 1.77 15.68
CA SER A 98 -2.41 3.17 15.91
C SER A 98 -3.60 4.11 15.85
N TRP A 99 -4.50 3.91 14.87
CA TRP A 99 -5.70 4.71 14.72
C TRP A 99 -6.74 4.44 15.82
N MET A 100 -6.96 3.17 16.17
CA MET A 100 -7.90 2.79 17.24
C MET A 100 -7.50 3.39 18.59
N LEU A 101 -6.20 3.46 18.90
CA LEU A 101 -5.68 4.08 20.12
C LEU A 101 -5.96 5.59 20.22
N ARG A 102 -6.39 6.24 19.13
CA ARG A 102 -6.74 7.67 19.10
C ARG A 102 -8.23 7.93 19.30
N LEU A 103 -9.10 6.91 19.21
CA LEU A 103 -10.56 7.08 19.23
C LEU A 103 -11.05 7.75 20.53
N ASP A 104 -10.43 7.39 21.66
CA ASP A 104 -10.79 7.92 22.97
C ASP A 104 -9.91 9.11 23.41
N GLN A 105 -9.06 9.62 22.51
CA GLN A 105 -8.15 10.71 22.82
C GLN A 105 -8.76 12.06 22.46
N PRO A 106 -8.62 13.09 23.32
CA PRO A 106 -8.98 14.45 22.98
C PRO A 106 -8.33 14.84 21.65
N THR A 107 -9.14 15.40 20.73
CA THR A 107 -8.69 15.92 19.43
C THR A 107 -7.82 14.95 18.62
N TRP A 108 -8.04 13.63 18.78
CA TRP A 108 -7.30 12.56 18.09
C TRP A 108 -5.79 12.52 18.36
N GLN A 109 -5.34 13.13 19.46
CA GLN A 109 -3.92 13.18 19.82
C GLN A 109 -3.33 11.77 19.87
N PRO A 110 -2.20 11.49 19.19
CA PRO A 110 -1.53 10.20 19.26
C PRO A 110 -0.96 9.96 20.66
N PRO A 111 -1.39 8.93 21.41
CA PRO A 111 -0.57 8.42 22.50
C PRO A 111 0.79 7.97 21.96
N VAL A 112 1.82 7.97 22.81
CA VAL A 112 3.19 7.55 22.40
C VAL A 112 3.18 6.20 21.69
N LEU A 113 2.39 5.24 22.20
CA LEU A 113 2.25 3.92 21.57
C LEU A 113 1.67 4.00 20.16
N ALA A 114 0.64 4.82 19.92
CA ALA A 114 0.05 4.98 18.58
C ALA A 114 1.08 5.53 17.59
N PHE A 115 1.87 6.53 18.01
CA PHE A 115 2.93 7.09 17.19
C PHE A 115 4.02 6.06 16.87
N VAL A 116 4.50 5.33 17.88
CA VAL A 116 5.51 4.27 17.69
C VAL A 116 5.02 3.20 16.72
N LEU A 117 3.78 2.74 16.86
CA LEU A 117 3.18 1.76 15.94
C LEU A 117 3.13 2.28 14.49
N ALA A 118 2.79 3.56 14.29
CA ALA A 118 2.77 4.17 12.96
C ALA A 118 4.18 4.27 12.35
N VAL A 119 5.20 4.64 13.15
CA VAL A 119 6.60 4.68 12.71
C VAL A 119 7.11 3.29 12.36
N VAL A 120 6.85 2.28 13.20
CA VAL A 120 7.21 0.88 12.90
C VAL A 120 6.48 0.40 11.65
N GLY A 121 5.19 0.73 11.51
CA GLY A 121 4.42 0.45 10.31
C GLY A 121 5.06 1.05 9.06
N LEU A 122 5.52 2.30 9.12
CA LEU A 122 6.22 2.96 8.02
C LEU A 122 7.54 2.27 7.68
N VAL A 123 8.33 1.84 8.67
CA VAL A 123 9.56 1.07 8.43
C VAL A 123 9.24 -0.25 7.72
N VAL A 124 8.24 -1.01 8.19
CA VAL A 124 7.80 -2.25 7.53
C VAL A 124 7.30 -1.96 6.11
N ALA A 125 6.60 -0.83 5.90
CA ALA A 125 6.11 -0.42 4.59
C ALA A 125 7.25 -0.18 3.59
N THR A 126 8.40 0.35 4.01
CA THR A 126 9.54 0.52 3.10
C THR A 126 10.11 -0.82 2.61
N ILE A 127 10.21 -1.82 3.51
CA ILE A 127 10.62 -3.19 3.15
C ILE A 127 9.59 -3.82 2.21
N ALA A 128 8.31 -3.67 2.52
CA ALA A 128 7.23 -4.18 1.68
C ALA A 128 7.22 -3.51 0.29
N ALA A 129 7.45 -2.20 0.22
CA ALA A 129 7.56 -1.45 -1.03
C ALA A 129 8.72 -1.94 -1.89
N TRP A 130 9.88 -2.21 -1.28
CA TRP A 130 11.02 -2.81 -1.99
C TRP A 130 10.68 -4.18 -2.58
N LEU A 131 10.00 -5.05 -1.83
CA LEU A 131 9.51 -6.34 -2.35
C LEU A 131 8.51 -6.16 -3.50
N GLY A 132 7.70 -5.10 -3.46
CA GLY A 132 6.79 -4.72 -4.54
C GLY A 132 7.55 -4.34 -5.82
N GLY A 133 8.60 -3.54 -5.69
CA GLY A 133 9.53 -3.22 -6.78
C GLY A 133 10.17 -4.48 -7.37
N GLU A 134 10.65 -5.39 -6.53
CA GLU A 134 11.22 -6.67 -6.97
C GLU A 134 10.22 -7.50 -7.79
N LEU A 135 8.94 -7.53 -7.39
CA LEU A 135 7.88 -8.23 -8.12
C LEU A 135 7.68 -7.66 -9.53
N VAL A 136 7.63 -6.34 -9.66
CA VAL A 136 7.36 -5.69 -10.95
C VAL A 136 8.61 -5.68 -11.82
N GLU A 137 9.72 -5.15 -11.31
CA GLU A 137 10.93 -4.85 -12.08
C GLU A 137 11.78 -6.09 -12.39
N ARG A 138 11.84 -7.06 -11.47
CA ARG A 138 12.67 -8.26 -11.65
C ARG A 138 11.89 -9.49 -12.04
N LEU A 139 10.63 -9.59 -11.61
CA LEU A 139 9.81 -10.79 -11.80
C LEU A 139 8.67 -10.59 -12.81
N GLY A 140 8.53 -9.39 -13.40
CA GLY A 140 7.57 -9.11 -14.47
C GLY A 140 6.11 -9.34 -14.03
N MET A 141 5.80 -9.11 -12.75
CA MET A 141 4.46 -9.27 -12.21
C MET A 141 3.59 -8.09 -12.67
N GLY A 142 2.46 -8.38 -13.33
CA GLY A 142 1.56 -7.35 -13.86
C GLY A 142 2.01 -6.70 -15.17
N VAL A 143 3.24 -6.97 -15.62
CA VAL A 143 3.80 -6.49 -16.89
C VAL A 143 3.28 -7.36 -18.05
N ASP A 144 2.92 -6.71 -19.16
CA ASP A 144 2.48 -7.40 -20.36
C ASP A 144 3.65 -8.11 -21.08
N GLU A 145 3.38 -9.24 -21.74
CA GLU A 145 4.41 -10.03 -22.43
C GLU A 145 4.96 -9.30 -23.66
N SER A 146 4.16 -8.42 -24.27
CA SER A 146 4.60 -7.58 -25.39
C SER A 146 5.18 -6.23 -24.97
N ALA A 147 5.36 -5.99 -23.66
CA ALA A 147 5.86 -4.71 -23.15
C ALA A 147 7.23 -4.37 -23.75
N ASN A 148 7.30 -3.25 -24.45
CA ASN A 148 8.53 -2.69 -25.04
C ASN A 148 8.33 -1.17 -25.22
N LEU A 149 9.40 -0.45 -25.57
CA LEU A 149 9.38 1.02 -25.70
C LEU A 149 8.41 1.54 -26.78
N ASN A 150 8.02 0.69 -27.74
CA ASN A 150 7.09 1.00 -28.83
C ASN A 150 5.80 0.17 -28.76
N ALA A 151 5.46 -0.39 -27.59
CA ALA A 151 4.23 -1.16 -27.44
C ALA A 151 2.99 -0.30 -27.75
N PRO A 152 1.99 -0.82 -28.49
CA PRO A 152 0.77 -0.07 -28.79
C PRO A 152 -0.04 0.21 -27.53
N SER A 153 -0.88 1.25 -27.58
CA SER A 153 -1.79 1.59 -26.48
C SER A 153 -2.65 0.40 -26.07
N SER A 154 -2.89 0.24 -24.77
CA SER A 154 -3.84 -0.73 -24.21
C SER A 154 -5.28 -0.53 -24.67
N LEU A 155 -5.58 0.65 -25.25
CA LEU A 155 -6.87 1.01 -25.82
C LEU A 155 -6.96 0.79 -27.35
N ALA A 156 -5.85 0.45 -28.01
CA ALA A 156 -5.85 0.20 -29.44
C ALA A 156 -6.63 -1.09 -29.75
N ARG A 157 -7.51 -1.05 -30.74
CA ARG A 157 -8.19 -2.27 -31.22
C ARG A 157 -7.17 -3.18 -31.92
N PRO A 158 -7.28 -4.51 -31.78
CA PRO A 158 -6.49 -5.43 -32.59
C PRO A 158 -6.74 -5.12 -34.06
N SER A 159 -5.68 -4.83 -34.83
CA SER A 159 -5.77 -4.82 -36.27
C SER A 159 -5.99 -6.26 -36.73
N HIS A 160 -7.17 -6.53 -37.27
CA HIS A 160 -7.53 -7.80 -37.91
C HIS A 160 -6.70 -8.03 -39.17
#